data_AF-A0A817ZL22-F1
#
_entry.id   AF-A0A817ZL22-F1
#
_cell.length_a   1.000
_cell.length_b   1.000
_cell.length_c   1.000
_cell.angle_alpha   90.00
_cell.angle_beta   90.00
_cell.angle_gamma   90.00
#
_symmetry.space_group_name_H-M   'P 1'
#
loop_
_entity.id
_entity.type
_entity.pdbx_description
1 polymer ?
#
loop_
_entity_poly.entity_id
_entity_poly.type
_entity_poly.pdbx_seq_one_letter_code
_entity_poly.pdbx_strand_id
1 'polypeptide(L)'
;MSSTMDATQSFYTRILRNYEPQLSVLYEKTQSLNEELLKSYTPLQLIAIASLATACSIGLYQFLFGRDEDISTRIKQTIFRLVRYIPYVKREIAKARDDTLKSVYADMAKSIHGHEFSKALPEKGLSKDELIKKLEKYRNFEHINYSSGKVSGCVYKLSKSDTIEIYNTAFNLFGDTNPLHADVFPDIRTMEAEVVRCVATMFHGDDNVCGTMTSGGTESLLMACKTYRDMALAKGIKRPEM
;
A
#
# COMPACT_ATOMS: atom_id res chain seq x y z
N MET A 1 -30.65 -0.14 46.77
CA MET A 1 -30.13 -0.77 45.54
C MET A 1 -29.69 -2.22 45.71
N SER A 2 -29.24 -2.67 46.89
CA SER A 2 -28.81 -4.07 47.11
C SER A 2 -29.97 -5.09 47.19
N SER A 3 -31.12 -4.76 47.79
CA SER A 3 -32.22 -5.72 47.99
C SER A 3 -32.99 -6.12 46.71
N THR A 4 -32.95 -5.30 45.65
CA THR A 4 -33.59 -5.60 44.37
C THR A 4 -32.76 -6.54 43.49
N MET A 5 -31.42 -6.51 43.64
CA MET A 5 -30.54 -7.45 42.93
C MET A 5 -30.68 -8.87 43.50
N ASP A 6 -30.78 -9.02 44.82
CA ASP A 6 -30.97 -10.33 45.47
C ASP A 6 -32.29 -11.03 45.09
N ALA A 7 -33.39 -10.27 45.01
CA ALA A 7 -34.68 -10.81 44.62
C ALA A 7 -34.68 -11.31 43.16
N THR A 8 -34.01 -10.57 42.28
CA THR A 8 -33.88 -10.93 40.87
C THR A 8 -32.99 -12.17 40.69
N GLN A 9 -31.88 -12.25 41.43
CA GLN A 9 -30.97 -13.39 41.40
C GLN A 9 -31.63 -14.67 41.97
N SER A 10 -32.41 -14.54 43.05
CA SER A 10 -33.22 -15.62 43.62
C SER A 10 -34.27 -16.14 42.63
N PHE A 11 -34.95 -15.24 41.90
CA PHE A 11 -35.92 -15.60 40.87
C PHE A 11 -35.29 -16.38 39.72
N TYR A 12 -34.16 -15.91 39.17
CA TYR A 12 -33.43 -16.65 38.14
C TYR A 12 -32.91 -17.99 38.61
N THR A 13 -32.44 -18.09 39.86
CA THR A 13 -31.96 -19.36 40.42
C THR A 13 -33.10 -20.37 40.57
N ARG A 14 -34.30 -19.90 40.93
CA ARG A 14 -35.49 -20.72 41.07
C ARG A 14 -36.04 -21.19 39.71
N ILE A 15 -35.97 -20.34 38.68
CA ILE A 15 -36.26 -20.71 37.29
C ILE A 15 -35.28 -21.77 36.81
N LEU A 16 -33.96 -21.53 36.94
CA LEU A 16 -32.94 -22.47 36.50
C LEU A 16 -33.09 -23.84 37.19
N ARG A 17 -33.42 -23.87 38.49
CA ARG A 17 -33.72 -25.12 39.22
C ARG A 17 -34.91 -25.91 38.67
N ASN A 18 -35.95 -25.23 38.18
CA ASN A 18 -37.12 -25.89 37.60
C ASN A 18 -36.80 -26.50 36.23
N TYR A 19 -35.86 -25.92 35.49
CA TYR A 19 -35.39 -26.44 34.20
C TYR A 19 -34.19 -27.40 34.34
N GLU A 20 -33.55 -27.45 35.51
CA GLU A 20 -32.40 -28.31 35.81
C GLU A 20 -32.62 -29.79 35.44
N PRO A 21 -33.77 -30.43 35.73
CA PRO A 21 -34.01 -31.82 35.34
C PRO A 21 -34.17 -32.01 33.82
N GLN A 22 -34.70 -31.00 33.14
CA GLN A 22 -34.89 -31.03 31.69
C GLN A 22 -33.57 -30.79 30.97
N LEU A 23 -32.75 -29.88 31.51
CA LEU A 23 -31.39 -29.60 31.04
C LEU A 23 -30.47 -30.79 31.28
N SER A 24 -30.57 -31.48 32.42
CA SER A 24 -29.77 -32.68 32.71
C SER A 24 -30.11 -33.84 31.77
N VAL A 25 -31.39 -34.07 31.49
CA VAL A 25 -31.82 -35.07 30.48
C VAL A 25 -31.36 -34.68 29.08
N LEU A 26 -31.42 -33.40 28.71
CA LEU A 26 -30.90 -32.93 27.44
C LEU A 26 -29.39 -33.14 27.35
N TYR A 27 -28.67 -32.85 28.43
CA TYR A 27 -27.22 -32.98 28.54
C TYR A 27 -26.77 -34.45 28.43
N GLU A 28 -27.39 -35.34 29.20
CA GLU A 28 -27.09 -36.78 29.12
C GLU A 28 -27.38 -37.33 27.72
N LYS A 29 -28.50 -36.91 27.11
CA LYS A 29 -28.84 -37.31 25.74
C LYS A 29 -27.88 -36.75 24.70
N THR A 30 -27.43 -35.50 24.84
CA THR A 30 -26.41 -34.93 23.93
C THR A 30 -25.05 -35.57 24.14
N GLN A 31 -24.68 -35.91 25.38
CA GLN A 31 -23.46 -36.62 25.69
C GLN A 31 -23.47 -38.03 25.10
N SER A 32 -24.55 -38.79 25.27
CA SER A 32 -24.68 -40.14 24.72
C SER A 32 -24.64 -40.13 23.19
N LEU A 33 -25.31 -39.17 22.55
CA LEU A 33 -25.25 -38.98 21.10
C LEU A 33 -23.85 -38.58 20.62
N ASN A 34 -23.16 -37.69 21.32
CA ASN A 34 -21.79 -37.30 20.98
C ASN A 34 -20.81 -38.48 21.14
N GLU A 35 -20.92 -39.24 22.23
CA GLU A 35 -20.10 -40.42 22.47
C GLU A 35 -20.35 -41.52 21.44
N GLU A 36 -21.59 -41.70 20.99
CA GLU A 36 -21.95 -42.68 19.94
C GLU A 36 -21.46 -42.23 18.55
N LEU A 37 -21.68 -40.96 18.20
CA LEU A 37 -21.33 -40.41 16.87
C LEU A 37 -19.83 -40.13 16.70
N LEU A 38 -19.12 -39.79 17.78
CA LEU A 38 -17.71 -39.38 17.73
C LEU A 38 -16.75 -40.46 18.23
N LYS A 39 -17.26 -41.64 18.62
CA LYS A 39 -16.49 -42.79 19.14
C LYS A 39 -15.31 -43.20 18.25
N SER A 40 -15.45 -43.02 16.94
CA SER A 40 -14.49 -43.41 15.91
C SER A 40 -13.38 -42.37 15.68
N TYR A 41 -13.44 -41.20 16.32
CA TYR A 41 -12.49 -40.10 16.11
C TYR A 41 -11.67 -39.83 17.37
N THR A 42 -10.38 -39.60 17.17
CA THR A 42 -9.50 -39.13 18.25
C THR A 42 -9.76 -37.65 18.56
N PRO A 43 -9.49 -37.18 19.79
CA PRO A 43 -9.68 -35.76 20.15
C PRO A 43 -8.97 -34.79 19.19
N LEU A 44 -7.79 -35.15 18.69
CA LEU A 44 -7.03 -34.33 17.75
C LEU A 44 -7.69 -34.26 16.36
N GLN A 45 -8.31 -35.34 15.90
CA GLN A 45 -9.09 -35.35 14.66
C GLN A 45 -10.33 -34.46 14.79
N LEU A 46 -11.01 -34.49 15.94
CA LEU A 46 -12.16 -33.63 16.19
C LEU A 46 -11.78 -32.15 16.18
N ILE A 47 -10.68 -31.78 16.84
CA ILE A 47 -10.15 -30.42 16.82
C ILE A 47 -9.76 -30.01 15.39
N ALA A 48 -9.10 -30.88 14.64
CA ALA A 48 -8.70 -30.60 13.26
C ALA A 48 -9.92 -30.41 12.33
N ILE A 49 -10.93 -31.28 12.43
CA ILE A 49 -12.17 -31.20 11.64
C ILE A 49 -12.93 -29.92 12.01
N ALA A 50 -13.10 -29.61 13.29
CA ALA A 50 -13.81 -28.41 13.73
C ALA A 50 -13.08 -27.12 13.31
N SER A 51 -11.75 -27.09 13.44
CA SER A 51 -10.92 -25.95 13.01
C SER A 51 -10.97 -25.76 11.51
N LEU A 52 -10.88 -26.84 10.73
CA LEU A 52 -10.98 -26.80 9.27
C LEU A 52 -12.38 -26.38 8.83
N ALA A 53 -13.43 -26.93 9.42
CA ALA A 53 -14.82 -26.54 9.12
C ALA A 53 -15.07 -25.06 9.42
N THR A 54 -14.52 -24.56 10.53
CA THR A 54 -14.62 -23.14 10.90
C THR A 54 -13.84 -22.26 9.90
N ALA A 55 -12.61 -22.63 9.56
CA ALA A 55 -11.81 -21.91 8.58
C ALA A 55 -12.45 -21.90 7.19
N CYS A 56 -12.99 -23.04 6.74
CA CYS A 56 -13.75 -23.16 5.49
C CYS A 56 -15.01 -22.30 5.52
N SER A 57 -15.73 -22.28 6.64
CA SER A 57 -16.94 -21.47 6.80
C SER A 57 -16.63 -19.97 6.78
N ILE A 58 -15.57 -19.54 7.46
CA ILE A 58 -15.08 -18.16 7.41
C ILE A 58 -14.62 -17.81 5.99
N GLY A 59 -13.85 -18.69 5.34
CA GLY A 59 -13.39 -18.50 3.97
C GLY A 59 -14.55 -18.40 2.98
N LEU A 60 -15.57 -19.24 3.10
CA LEU A 60 -16.78 -19.22 2.29
C LEU A 60 -17.60 -17.96 2.55
N TYR A 61 -17.78 -17.57 3.81
CA TYR A 61 -18.48 -16.34 4.18
C TYR A 61 -17.77 -15.12 3.60
N GLN A 62 -16.43 -15.05 3.70
CA GLN A 62 -15.64 -13.99 3.08
C GLN A 62 -15.70 -14.03 1.55
N PHE A 63 -15.74 -15.22 0.95
CA PHE A 63 -15.88 -15.37 -0.49
C PHE A 63 -17.25 -14.95 -1.01
N LEU A 64 -18.33 -15.12 -0.23
CA LEU A 64 -19.70 -14.77 -0.62
C LEU A 64 -20.07 -13.34 -0.25
N PHE A 65 -19.71 -12.89 0.96
CA PHE A 65 -20.13 -11.59 1.52
C PHE A 65 -18.98 -10.65 1.83
N GLY A 66 -17.73 -11.11 1.76
CA GLY A 66 -16.54 -10.34 2.06
C GLY A 66 -15.92 -9.59 0.88
N ARG A 67 -16.56 -9.56 -0.30
CA ARG A 67 -16.20 -8.70 -1.47
C ARG A 67 -17.42 -7.93 -1.96
N ASP A 68 -17.21 -6.76 -2.57
CA ASP A 68 -18.29 -5.96 -3.19
C ASP A 68 -18.40 -6.28 -4.69
N GLU A 69 -17.55 -7.19 -5.20
CA GLU A 69 -17.52 -7.68 -6.58
C GLU A 69 -18.61 -8.73 -6.84
N ASP A 70 -19.10 -8.84 -8.08
CA ASP A 70 -20.01 -9.94 -8.47
C ASP A 70 -19.38 -11.34 -8.29
N ILE A 71 -20.21 -12.34 -7.94
CA ILE A 71 -19.78 -13.73 -7.73
C ILE A 71 -19.10 -14.29 -8.99
N SER A 72 -19.57 -13.93 -10.19
CA SER A 72 -18.94 -14.33 -11.46
C SER A 72 -17.49 -13.86 -11.54
N THR A 73 -17.23 -12.61 -11.16
CA THR A 73 -15.88 -12.03 -11.13
C THR A 73 -14.99 -12.78 -10.14
N ARG A 74 -15.51 -13.12 -8.95
CA ARG A 74 -14.75 -13.87 -7.93
C ARG A 74 -14.37 -15.26 -8.42
N ILE A 75 -15.29 -15.96 -9.08
CA ILE A 75 -15.05 -17.27 -9.68
C ILE A 75 -14.01 -17.15 -10.80
N LYS A 76 -14.16 -16.18 -11.72
CA LYS A 76 -13.20 -15.93 -12.80
C LYS A 76 -11.79 -15.65 -12.27
N GLN A 77 -11.66 -14.80 -11.25
CA GLN A 77 -10.37 -14.52 -10.61
C GLN A 77 -9.77 -15.77 -9.97
N THR A 78 -10.59 -16.59 -9.31
CA THR A 78 -10.13 -17.84 -8.66
C THR A 78 -9.67 -18.85 -9.69
N ILE A 79 -10.45 -19.07 -10.75
CA ILE A 79 -10.07 -19.92 -11.89
C ILE A 79 -8.79 -19.38 -12.52
N PHE A 80 -8.68 -18.08 -12.77
CA PHE A 80 -7.48 -17.48 -13.35
C PHE A 80 -6.24 -17.72 -12.47
N ARG A 81 -6.37 -17.60 -11.14
CA ARG A 81 -5.29 -17.93 -10.20
C ARG A 81 -4.89 -19.41 -10.32
N LEU A 82 -5.85 -20.33 -10.38
CA LEU A 82 -5.60 -21.76 -10.53
C LEU A 82 -4.93 -22.10 -11.87
N VAL A 83 -5.44 -21.54 -12.97
CA VAL A 83 -4.92 -21.72 -14.33
C VAL A 83 -3.46 -21.24 -14.43
N ARG A 84 -3.07 -20.19 -13.69
CA ARG A 84 -1.67 -19.72 -13.62
C ARG A 84 -0.70 -20.72 -12.98
N TYR A 85 -1.17 -21.72 -12.25
CA TYR A 85 -0.32 -22.80 -11.72
C TYR A 85 -0.06 -23.90 -12.74
N ILE A 86 -0.81 -23.96 -13.84
CA ILE A 86 -0.55 -24.92 -14.92
C ILE A 86 0.84 -24.63 -15.51
N PRO A 87 1.76 -25.61 -15.55
CA PRO A 87 3.15 -25.39 -15.97
C PRO A 87 3.28 -24.71 -17.34
N TYR A 88 2.43 -25.07 -18.30
CA TYR A 88 2.40 -24.47 -19.63
C TYR A 88 2.04 -22.98 -19.58
N VAL A 89 0.95 -22.61 -18.89
CA VAL A 89 0.51 -21.21 -18.74
C VAL A 89 1.56 -20.39 -18.00
N LYS A 90 2.12 -20.95 -16.92
CA LYS A 90 3.22 -20.31 -16.16
C LYS A 90 4.43 -20.02 -17.06
N ARG A 91 4.78 -20.95 -17.94
CA ARG A 91 5.88 -20.80 -18.90
C ARG A 91 5.59 -19.72 -19.94
N GLU A 92 4.39 -19.67 -20.51
CA GLU A 92 4.01 -18.64 -21.48
C GLU A 92 3.97 -17.24 -20.85
N ILE A 93 3.44 -17.10 -19.62
CA ILE A 93 3.48 -15.83 -18.88
C ILE A 93 4.93 -15.40 -18.62
N ALA A 94 5.80 -16.31 -18.20
CA ALA A 94 7.21 -16.02 -17.97
C ALA A 94 7.90 -15.59 -19.26
N LYS A 95 7.64 -16.28 -20.38
CA LYS A 95 8.15 -15.93 -21.71
C LYS A 95 7.71 -14.54 -22.14
N ALA A 96 6.41 -14.23 -22.05
CA ALA A 96 5.88 -12.91 -22.41
C ALA A 96 6.49 -11.80 -21.55
N ARG A 97 6.68 -12.04 -20.25
CA ARG A 97 7.38 -11.11 -19.35
C ARG A 97 8.83 -10.91 -19.79
N ASP A 98 9.56 -11.99 -20.05
CA ASP A 98 10.99 -11.92 -20.40
C ASP A 98 11.19 -11.26 -21.78
N ASP A 99 10.30 -11.50 -22.74
CA ASP A 99 10.30 -10.85 -24.04
C ASP A 99 9.96 -9.34 -23.93
N THR A 100 9.01 -8.98 -23.06
CA THR A 100 8.73 -7.57 -22.72
C THR A 100 9.91 -6.90 -22.04
N LEU A 101 10.58 -7.59 -21.11
CA LEU A 101 11.78 -7.06 -20.48
C LEU A 101 12.87 -6.83 -21.52
N LYS A 102 13.11 -7.78 -22.43
CA LYS A 102 14.10 -7.60 -23.51
C LYS A 102 13.80 -6.40 -24.40
N SER A 103 12.54 -6.19 -24.80
CA SER A 103 12.18 -5.04 -25.63
C SER A 103 12.36 -3.72 -24.88
N VAL A 104 11.93 -3.65 -23.61
CA VAL A 104 12.15 -2.49 -22.75
C VAL A 104 13.64 -2.20 -22.57
N TYR A 105 14.44 -3.22 -22.27
CA TYR A 105 15.89 -3.06 -22.15
C TYR A 105 16.52 -2.60 -23.46
N ALA A 106 16.13 -3.16 -24.60
CA ALA A 106 16.64 -2.74 -25.90
C ALA A 106 16.30 -1.28 -26.19
N ASP A 107 15.06 -0.85 -25.92
CA ASP A 107 14.62 0.53 -26.12
C ASP A 107 15.32 1.51 -25.18
N MET A 108 15.46 1.17 -23.90
CA MET A 108 16.20 1.98 -22.93
C MET A 108 17.71 2.02 -23.25
N ALA A 109 18.28 0.90 -23.71
CA ALA A 109 19.69 0.77 -24.00
C ALA A 109 20.14 1.50 -25.28
N LYS A 110 19.22 1.84 -26.21
CA LYS A 110 19.53 2.55 -27.45
C LYS A 110 20.36 3.82 -27.21
N SER A 111 19.94 4.63 -26.24
CA SER A 111 20.59 5.92 -25.91
C SER A 111 21.95 5.78 -25.20
N ILE A 112 22.28 4.57 -24.73
CA ILE A 112 23.45 4.31 -23.91
C ILE A 112 24.39 3.23 -24.50
N HIS A 113 24.07 2.74 -25.69
CA HIS A 113 24.78 1.63 -26.32
C HIS A 113 26.24 2.02 -26.61
N GLY A 114 27.18 1.19 -26.16
CA GLY A 114 28.63 1.43 -26.35
C GLY A 114 29.30 2.24 -25.22
N HIS A 115 28.56 2.69 -24.20
CA HIS A 115 29.14 3.28 -23.01
C HIS A 115 29.47 2.21 -21.94
N GLU A 116 30.64 2.32 -21.33
CA GLU A 116 31.01 1.48 -20.19
C GLU A 116 30.34 1.97 -18.90
N PHE A 117 29.70 1.04 -18.19
CA PHE A 117 29.05 1.27 -16.91
C PHE A 117 29.86 0.67 -15.77
N SER A 118 29.96 1.44 -14.68
CA SER A 118 30.51 0.94 -13.42
C SER A 118 29.52 -0.04 -12.79
N LYS A 119 29.95 -1.28 -12.58
CA LYS A 119 29.13 -2.36 -11.98
C LYS A 119 29.49 -2.64 -10.52
N ALA A 120 30.51 -1.95 -10.00
CA ALA A 120 31.02 -2.07 -8.65
C ALA A 120 31.62 -0.73 -8.22
N LEU A 121 31.65 -0.50 -6.90
CA LEU A 121 32.35 0.65 -6.33
C LEU A 121 33.85 0.55 -6.68
N PRO A 122 34.51 1.65 -7.09
CA PRO A 122 35.94 1.60 -7.35
C PRO A 122 36.71 1.35 -6.05
N GLU A 123 37.78 0.55 -6.11
CA GLU A 123 38.64 0.25 -4.94
C GLU A 123 39.28 1.51 -4.35
N LYS A 124 39.51 2.53 -5.17
CA LYS A 124 40.01 3.84 -4.78
C LYS A 124 39.00 4.91 -5.18
N GLY A 125 38.76 5.86 -4.28
CA GLY A 125 37.91 7.00 -4.55
C GLY A 125 38.45 7.84 -5.72
N LEU A 126 37.55 8.27 -6.59
CA LEU A 126 37.90 9.18 -7.68
C LEU A 126 38.23 10.57 -7.12
N SER A 127 39.21 11.24 -7.70
CA SER A 127 39.42 12.66 -7.44
C SER A 127 38.24 13.50 -7.95
N LYS A 128 38.11 14.73 -7.44
CA LYS A 128 37.07 15.67 -7.89
C LYS A 128 37.10 15.86 -9.40
N ASP A 129 38.27 16.07 -9.99
CA ASP A 129 38.42 16.34 -11.42
C ASP A 129 38.06 15.11 -12.28
N GLU A 130 38.42 13.91 -11.83
CA GLU A 130 38.01 12.67 -12.50
C GLU A 130 36.50 12.46 -12.45
N LEU A 131 35.88 12.77 -11.31
CA LEU A 131 34.42 12.69 -11.14
C LEU A 131 33.71 13.69 -12.06
N ILE A 132 34.15 14.94 -12.09
CA ILE A 132 33.56 15.97 -12.95
C ILE A 132 33.70 15.59 -14.44
N LYS A 133 34.89 15.15 -14.89
CA LYS A 133 35.08 14.65 -16.26
C LYS A 133 34.14 13.49 -16.59
N LYS A 134 33.90 12.59 -15.63
CA LYS A 134 32.96 11.47 -15.79
C LYS A 134 31.50 11.95 -15.90
N LEU A 135 31.09 12.96 -15.13
CA LEU A 135 29.76 13.58 -15.23
C LEU A 135 29.58 14.33 -16.55
N GLU A 136 30.60 15.05 -17.03
CA GLU A 136 30.59 15.70 -18.34
C GLU A 136 30.44 14.68 -19.48
N LYS A 137 31.11 13.53 -19.39
CA LYS A 137 30.92 12.41 -20.32
C LYS A 137 29.45 11.96 -20.35
N TYR A 138 28.79 11.83 -19.19
CA TYR A 138 27.38 11.45 -19.12
C TYR A 138 26.43 12.50 -19.68
N ARG A 139 26.73 13.79 -19.45
CA ARG A 139 25.97 14.90 -20.03
C ARG A 139 25.97 14.89 -21.57
N ASN A 140 27.04 14.36 -22.16
CA ASN A 140 27.19 14.25 -23.61
C ASN A 140 26.62 12.94 -24.21
N PHE A 141 25.92 12.12 -23.41
CA PHE A 141 25.18 10.98 -23.95
C PHE A 141 24.10 11.46 -24.93
N GLU A 142 23.80 10.64 -25.94
CA GLU A 142 22.79 10.97 -26.94
C GLU A 142 21.42 11.10 -26.28
N HIS A 143 20.82 12.29 -26.39
CA HIS A 143 19.49 12.57 -25.89
C HIS A 143 18.70 13.36 -26.91
N ILE A 144 17.37 13.20 -26.87
CA ILE A 144 16.44 13.96 -27.70
C ILE A 144 16.68 15.45 -27.42
N ASN A 145 16.79 16.26 -28.48
CA ASN A 145 16.96 17.70 -28.37
C ASN A 145 15.68 18.38 -27.84
N TYR A 146 15.47 18.31 -26.52
CA TYR A 146 14.34 18.92 -25.82
C TYR A 146 14.37 20.46 -25.88
N SER A 147 15.56 21.06 -26.03
CA SER A 147 15.74 22.50 -26.21
C SER A 147 15.08 23.05 -27.49
N SER A 148 14.78 22.19 -28.47
CA SER A 148 14.08 22.58 -29.70
C SER A 148 12.57 22.82 -29.52
N GLY A 149 12.02 22.56 -28.33
CA GLY A 149 10.58 22.72 -28.05
C GLY A 149 9.70 21.64 -28.68
N LYS A 150 10.29 20.59 -29.26
CA LYS A 150 9.57 19.49 -29.94
C LYS A 150 9.26 18.29 -29.05
N VAL A 151 9.63 18.37 -27.76
CA VAL A 151 9.34 17.34 -26.77
C VAL A 151 8.14 17.79 -25.95
N SER A 152 7.04 17.05 -26.04
CA SER A 152 5.82 17.35 -25.27
C SER A 152 6.07 17.12 -23.78
N GLY A 153 5.82 18.14 -22.95
CA GLY A 153 6.11 18.10 -21.52
C GLY A 153 7.59 17.90 -21.23
N CYS A 154 7.92 16.93 -20.37
CA CYS A 154 9.27 16.51 -19.96
C CYS A 154 10.10 17.59 -19.23
N VAL A 155 10.37 18.75 -19.85
CA VAL A 155 11.18 19.83 -19.30
C VAL A 155 10.40 21.14 -19.37
N TYR A 156 9.88 21.57 -18.20
CA TYR A 156 9.21 22.86 -18.03
C TYR A 156 10.22 23.95 -17.71
N LYS A 157 11.11 24.26 -18.66
CA LYS A 157 12.14 25.28 -18.48
C LYS A 157 11.57 26.66 -18.80
N LEU A 158 11.62 27.57 -17.83
CA LEU A 158 11.51 29.01 -18.10
C LEU A 158 12.80 29.41 -18.82
N SER A 159 12.68 29.99 -20.01
CA SER A 159 13.78 30.28 -20.94
C SER A 159 14.80 31.35 -20.46
N LYS A 160 14.78 31.73 -19.17
CA LYS A 160 15.62 32.79 -18.60
C LYS A 160 16.79 32.20 -17.81
N SER A 161 18.01 32.68 -18.09
CA SER A 161 19.25 32.36 -17.36
C SER A 161 19.09 32.52 -15.86
N ASP A 162 18.41 33.60 -15.46
CA ASP A 162 18.34 34.06 -14.07
C ASP A 162 17.59 33.05 -13.18
N THR A 163 16.62 32.32 -13.73
CA THR A 163 15.88 31.31 -12.97
C THR A 163 16.76 30.09 -12.64
N ILE A 164 17.62 29.66 -13.57
CA ILE A 164 18.57 28.56 -13.31
C ILE A 164 19.60 28.97 -12.26
N GLU A 165 20.06 30.21 -12.32
CA GLU A 165 20.99 30.76 -11.32
C GLU A 165 20.38 30.74 -9.92
N ILE A 166 19.12 31.15 -9.79
CA ILE A 166 18.38 31.08 -8.52
C ILE A 166 18.28 29.63 -8.02
N TYR A 167 17.91 28.67 -8.88
CA TYR A 167 17.82 27.26 -8.48
C TYR A 167 19.16 26.70 -8.01
N ASN A 168 20.24 26.96 -8.74
CA ASN A 168 21.58 26.49 -8.38
C ASN A 168 22.04 27.12 -7.05
N THR A 169 21.75 28.41 -6.85
CA THR A 169 22.07 29.12 -5.61
C THR A 169 21.29 28.54 -4.43
N ALA A 170 19.98 28.35 -4.58
CA ALA A 170 19.16 27.74 -3.53
C ALA A 170 19.61 26.32 -3.20
N PHE A 171 19.91 25.48 -4.20
CA PHE A 171 20.40 24.12 -3.96
C PHE A 171 21.77 24.12 -3.26
N ASN A 172 22.66 25.06 -3.60
CA ASN A 172 23.94 25.19 -2.90
C ASN A 172 23.79 25.65 -1.44
N LEU A 173 22.76 26.44 -1.12
CA LEU A 173 22.50 26.95 0.23
C LEU A 173 21.81 25.91 1.13
N PHE A 174 20.92 25.07 0.57
CA PHE A 174 20.04 24.21 1.36
C PHE A 174 20.11 22.71 0.99
N GLY A 175 21.01 22.31 0.09
CA GLY A 175 21.08 20.95 -0.44
C GLY A 175 21.45 19.85 0.56
N ASP A 176 21.93 20.22 1.75
CA ASP A 176 22.26 19.34 2.86
C ASP A 176 21.24 19.41 4.02
N THR A 177 20.14 20.16 3.84
CA THR A 177 19.06 20.24 4.83
C THR A 177 18.15 19.02 4.81
N ASN A 178 17.46 18.75 5.92
CA ASN A 178 16.51 17.65 6.05
C ASN A 178 15.25 18.10 6.82
N PRO A 179 14.10 18.29 6.15
CA PRO A 179 12.85 18.73 6.78
C PRO A 179 12.33 17.82 7.91
N LEU A 180 12.82 16.58 8.02
CA LEU A 180 12.51 15.69 9.15
C LEU A 180 12.94 16.28 10.50
N HIS A 181 13.99 17.10 10.52
CA HIS A 181 14.56 17.72 11.73
C HIS A 181 14.21 19.22 11.78
N ALA A 182 12.93 19.53 11.93
CA ALA A 182 12.41 20.90 11.88
C ALA A 182 12.91 21.84 13.01
N ASP A 183 13.46 21.28 14.08
CA ASP A 183 14.16 21.99 15.16
C ASP A 183 15.58 22.42 14.77
N VAL A 184 16.23 21.61 13.92
CA VAL A 184 17.57 21.87 13.39
C VAL A 184 17.51 22.78 12.16
N PHE A 185 16.51 22.59 11.29
CA PHE A 185 16.34 23.32 10.02
C PHE A 185 15.05 24.15 10.02
N PRO A 186 14.96 25.23 10.82
CA PRO A 186 13.79 26.10 10.83
C PRO A 186 13.63 26.89 9.52
N ASP A 187 14.70 27.07 8.75
CA ASP A 187 14.73 27.73 7.44
C ASP A 187 13.87 26.99 6.41
N ILE A 188 14.15 25.72 6.13
CA ILE A 188 13.41 24.92 5.16
C ILE A 188 11.97 24.72 5.60
N ARG A 189 11.73 24.51 6.91
CA ARG A 189 10.37 24.45 7.48
C ARG A 189 9.57 25.71 7.20
N THR A 190 10.21 26.88 7.31
CA THR A 190 9.57 28.17 7.04
C THR A 190 9.26 28.32 5.55
N MET A 191 10.23 28.01 4.69
CA MET A 191 10.04 28.06 3.23
C MET A 191 8.92 27.10 2.76
N GLU A 192 8.85 25.87 3.28
CA GLU A 192 7.76 24.93 2.96
C GLU A 192 6.39 25.48 3.37
N ALA A 193 6.28 26.06 4.57
CA ALA A 193 5.04 26.64 5.06
C ALA A 193 4.58 27.84 4.21
N GLU A 194 5.52 28.70 3.81
CA GLU A 194 5.25 29.85 2.94
C GLU A 194 4.81 29.41 1.54
N VAL A 195 5.46 28.42 0.94
CA VAL A 195 5.06 27.87 -0.37
C VAL A 195 3.65 27.30 -0.32
N VAL A 196 3.32 26.51 0.71
CA VAL A 196 1.97 25.98 0.90
C VAL A 196 0.95 27.11 1.01
N ARG A 197 1.22 28.16 1.78
CA ARG A 197 0.31 29.30 1.94
C ARG A 197 0.17 30.13 0.66
N CYS A 198 1.26 30.35 -0.08
CA CYS A 198 1.23 31.01 -1.38
C CYS A 198 0.34 30.25 -2.37
N VAL A 199 0.50 28.92 -2.45
CA VAL A 199 -0.33 28.08 -3.31
C VAL A 199 -1.79 28.08 -2.85
N ALA A 200 -2.06 27.95 -1.55
CA ALA A 200 -3.43 28.05 -1.02
C ALA A 200 -4.09 29.38 -1.42
N THR A 201 -3.37 30.49 -1.32
CA THR A 201 -3.84 31.83 -1.73
C THR A 201 -4.10 31.90 -3.23
N MET A 202 -3.24 31.31 -4.06
CA MET A 202 -3.41 31.24 -5.51
C MET A 202 -4.69 30.49 -5.92
N PHE A 203 -5.14 29.53 -5.11
CA PHE A 203 -6.41 28.81 -5.26
C PHE A 203 -7.56 29.41 -4.44
N HIS A 204 -7.44 30.66 -3.98
CA HIS A 204 -8.46 31.40 -3.22
C HIS A 204 -8.85 30.74 -1.88
N GLY A 205 -7.92 30.03 -1.25
CA GLY A 205 -8.11 29.44 0.07
C GLY A 205 -8.19 30.48 1.18
N ASP A 206 -9.01 30.22 2.19
CA ASP A 206 -9.13 31.01 3.41
C ASP A 206 -8.11 30.55 4.48
N ASP A 207 -8.26 31.06 5.70
CA ASP A 207 -7.40 30.69 6.84
C ASP A 207 -7.53 29.21 7.25
N ASN A 208 -8.64 28.55 6.87
CA ASN A 208 -8.88 27.14 7.17
C ASN A 208 -8.20 26.20 6.15
N VAL A 209 -7.81 26.70 4.98
CA VAL A 209 -7.07 25.91 4.01
C VAL A 209 -5.65 25.65 4.51
N CYS A 210 -5.27 24.38 4.53
CA CYS A 210 -3.95 23.89 4.89
C CYS A 210 -3.41 22.94 3.82
N GLY A 211 -2.12 22.61 3.89
CA GLY A 211 -1.48 21.68 2.97
C GLY A 211 -0.11 21.22 3.44
N THR A 212 0.54 20.42 2.61
CA THR A 212 1.91 19.93 2.82
C THR A 212 2.64 19.89 1.48
N MET A 213 3.96 20.02 1.51
CA MET A 213 4.81 19.72 0.36
C MET A 213 4.84 18.20 0.13
N THR A 214 5.04 17.81 -1.13
CA THR A 214 5.20 16.40 -1.56
C THR A 214 6.24 16.35 -2.68
N SER A 215 6.83 15.19 -2.95
CA SER A 215 7.86 15.00 -3.98
C SER A 215 7.37 15.24 -5.42
N GLY A 216 6.07 15.16 -5.66
CA GLY A 216 5.46 15.43 -6.96
C GLY A 216 3.99 15.03 -7.02
N GLY A 217 3.36 15.27 -8.18
CA GLY A 217 1.91 15.11 -8.34
C GLY A 217 1.37 13.71 -8.01
N THR A 218 2.12 12.65 -8.30
CA THR A 218 1.73 11.28 -7.94
C THR A 218 1.57 11.10 -6.43
N GLU A 219 2.53 11.59 -5.64
CA GLU A 219 2.45 11.54 -4.18
C GLU A 219 1.31 12.42 -3.67
N SER A 220 1.10 13.62 -4.23
CA SER A 220 -0.01 14.49 -3.84
C SER A 220 -1.37 13.80 -4.03
N LEU A 221 -1.58 13.10 -5.17
CA LEU A 221 -2.79 12.33 -5.44
C LEU A 221 -2.95 11.16 -4.47
N LEU A 222 -1.88 10.41 -4.21
CA LEU A 222 -1.91 9.29 -3.25
C LEU A 222 -2.24 9.76 -1.83
N MET A 223 -1.69 10.90 -1.41
CA MET A 223 -1.98 11.50 -0.11
C MET A 223 -3.43 11.95 0.01
N ALA A 224 -4.01 12.50 -1.06
CA ALA A 224 -5.44 12.82 -1.10
C ALA A 224 -6.31 11.55 -1.00
N CYS A 225 -6.05 10.53 -1.83
CA CYS A 225 -6.76 9.25 -1.78
C CYS A 225 -6.66 8.60 -0.39
N LYS A 226 -5.46 8.56 0.20
CA LYS A 226 -5.24 8.03 1.55
C LYS A 226 -6.06 8.80 2.59
N THR A 227 -6.06 10.14 2.52
CA THR A 227 -6.79 11.00 3.47
C THR A 227 -8.29 10.73 3.41
N TYR A 228 -8.88 10.69 2.22
CA TYR A 228 -10.31 10.39 2.05
C TYR A 228 -10.66 8.96 2.47
N ARG A 229 -9.80 7.98 2.15
CA ARG A 229 -9.95 6.59 2.59
C ARG A 229 -9.98 6.49 4.11
N ASP A 230 -9.03 7.11 4.80
CA ASP A 230 -8.93 7.07 6.26
C ASP A 230 -10.12 7.80 6.92
N MET A 231 -10.57 8.91 6.33
CA MET A 231 -11.80 9.59 6.76
C MET A 231 -13.04 8.71 6.60
N ALA A 232 -13.17 7.97 5.50
CA ALA A 232 -14.28 7.05 5.27
C ALA A 232 -14.29 5.88 6.27
N LEU A 233 -13.11 5.31 6.55
CA LEU A 233 -12.94 4.28 7.58
C LEU A 233 -13.35 4.80 8.97
N ALA A 234 -12.95 6.03 9.33
CA ALA A 234 -13.35 6.67 10.58
C ALA A 234 -14.87 6.90 10.68
N LYS A 235 -15.57 7.03 9.54
CA LYS A 235 -17.04 7.11 9.44
C LYS A 235 -17.73 5.74 9.42
N GLY A 236 -16.99 4.64 9.58
CA GLY A 236 -17.54 3.27 9.61
C GLY A 236 -17.75 2.64 8.23
N ILE A 237 -17.31 3.30 7.15
CA ILE A 237 -17.32 2.71 5.81
C ILE A 237 -16.20 1.68 5.75
N LYS A 238 -16.53 0.38 5.75
CA LYS A 238 -15.54 -0.70 5.85
C LYS A 238 -14.67 -0.86 4.59
N ARG A 239 -15.13 -0.34 3.45
CA ARG A 239 -14.56 -0.59 2.12
C ARG A 239 -14.65 0.64 1.22
N PRO A 240 -13.96 1.73 1.59
CA PRO A 240 -13.87 2.87 0.69
C PRO A 240 -13.14 2.45 -0.59
N GLU A 241 -13.68 2.83 -1.73
CA GLU A 241 -12.97 2.79 -3.01
C GLU A 241 -11.72 3.68 -2.94
N MET A 242 -10.66 3.29 -3.64
CA MET A 242 -9.42 4.07 -3.80
C MET A 242 -9.22 4.49 -5.25
#